data_AF-A0A9D1SM83-F1
#
_entry.id   AF-A0A9D1SM83-F1
#
_cell.length_a   1.000
_cell.length_b   1.000
_cell.length_c   1.000
_cell.angle_alpha   90.00
_cell.angle_beta   90.00
_cell.angle_gamma   90.00
#
_symmetry.space_group_name_H-M   'P 1'
#
loop_
_entity.id
_entity.type
_entity.pdbx_description
1 polymer ?
#
loop_
_entity_poly.entity_id
_entity_poly.type
_entity_poly.pdbx_seq_one_letter_code
_entity_poly.pdbx_strand_id
1 'polypeptide(L)'
;MPRKKKYTYVVNYKSPEFYKSQRFDDELSLEVVEINGKAVPHNAGKIHLESFPNPSAFKMLESHEMLKSVMGTRLASTIVEYLDKETYEIVAILFPTEMMYSSEHPNFMDRLNHATKRDLRYQIKRREIFLRQLEEKQHKK
;
A
#
# COMPACT_ATOMS: atom_id res chain seq x y z
N MET A 1 10.37 -0.91 24.53
CA MET A 1 9.58 -0.01 23.65
C MET A 1 8.48 -0.82 22.96
N PRO A 2 7.24 -0.31 22.86
CA PRO A 2 6.17 -1.02 22.15
C PRO A 2 6.54 -1.24 20.68
N ARG A 3 6.36 -2.47 20.20
CA ARG A 3 6.63 -2.83 18.80
C ARG A 3 5.57 -2.21 17.88
N LYS A 4 5.97 -1.89 16.65
CA LYS A 4 5.04 -1.46 15.59
C LYS A 4 4.10 -2.61 15.25
N LYS A 5 2.81 -2.33 15.16
CA LYS A 5 1.77 -3.28 14.73
C LYS A 5 1.34 -2.92 13.31
N LYS A 6 1.99 -3.56 12.34
CA LYS A 6 1.76 -3.34 10.91
C LYS A 6 2.33 -4.50 10.09
N TYR A 7 1.84 -4.65 8.86
CA TYR A 7 2.52 -5.38 7.81
C TYR A 7 2.96 -4.42 6.70
N THR A 8 4.09 -4.72 6.08
CA THR A 8 4.59 -3.98 4.92
C THR A 8 4.88 -4.98 3.82
N TYR A 9 4.25 -4.78 2.68
CA TYR A 9 4.38 -5.64 1.51
C TYR A 9 5.05 -4.85 0.40
N VAL A 10 5.91 -5.52 -0.35
CA VAL A 10 6.30 -5.08 -1.69
C VAL A 10 5.69 -6.07 -2.66
N VAL A 11 4.91 -5.55 -3.61
CA VAL A 11 4.25 -6.37 -4.62
C VAL A 11 4.87 -6.17 -5.99
N ASN A 12 4.79 -7.18 -6.85
CA ASN A 12 5.25 -7.11 -8.21
C ASN A 12 4.08 -6.75 -9.13
N TYR A 13 4.14 -5.56 -9.73
CA TYR A 13 3.20 -5.16 -10.79
C TYR A 13 3.73 -5.67 -12.12
N LYS A 14 3.03 -6.63 -12.74
CA LYS A 14 3.30 -7.03 -14.12
C LYS A 14 2.88 -5.93 -15.10
N SER A 15 3.21 -6.06 -16.38
CA SER A 15 2.84 -5.05 -17.37
C SER A 15 1.31 -4.93 -17.50
N PRO A 16 0.77 -3.75 -17.83
CA PRO A 16 -0.67 -3.58 -18.05
C PRO A 16 -1.28 -4.56 -19.06
N GLU A 17 -0.50 -4.99 -20.05
CA GLU A 17 -0.89 -5.99 -21.06
C GLU A 17 -1.13 -7.37 -20.45
N PHE A 18 -0.34 -7.76 -19.44
CA PHE A 18 -0.55 -9.00 -18.70
C PHE A 18 -1.92 -9.00 -18.01
N TYR A 19 -2.32 -7.88 -17.42
CA TYR A 19 -3.58 -7.75 -16.70
C TYR A 19 -4.80 -7.57 -17.62
N LYS A 20 -4.66 -6.91 -18.77
CA LYS A 20 -5.72 -6.83 -19.80
C LYS A 20 -6.14 -8.20 -20.35
N SER A 21 -5.23 -9.19 -20.29
CA SER A 21 -5.51 -10.56 -20.73
C SER A 21 -6.24 -11.42 -19.71
N GLN A 22 -6.26 -11.00 -18.44
CA GLN A 22 -7.07 -11.64 -17.42
C GLN A 22 -8.48 -11.05 -17.50
N ARG A 23 -9.50 -11.90 -17.70
CA ARG A 23 -10.89 -11.46 -17.53
C ARG A 23 -10.97 -10.82 -16.15
N PHE A 24 -11.52 -9.61 -16.09
CA PHE A 24 -11.76 -8.86 -14.87
C PHE A 24 -12.83 -9.60 -14.04
N ASP A 25 -12.51 -10.78 -13.55
CA ASP A 25 -13.12 -11.29 -12.34
C ASP A 25 -12.52 -10.44 -11.21
N ASP A 26 -13.34 -10.07 -10.23
CA ASP A 26 -13.07 -9.05 -9.20
C ASP A 26 -11.84 -9.33 -8.27
N GLU A 27 -11.04 -10.34 -8.58
CA GLU A 27 -9.91 -10.85 -7.79
C GLU A 27 -8.59 -10.79 -8.57
N LEU A 28 -8.18 -9.60 -9.00
CA LEU A 28 -6.84 -9.42 -9.54
C LEU A 28 -5.82 -9.54 -8.40
N SER A 29 -5.18 -10.71 -8.33
CA SER A 29 -4.19 -11.07 -7.30
C SER A 29 -2.83 -10.44 -7.61
N LEU A 30 -2.30 -9.66 -6.67
CA LEU A 30 -0.92 -9.14 -6.76
C LEU A 30 0.06 -10.12 -6.12
N GLU A 31 1.20 -10.33 -6.78
CA GLU A 31 2.27 -11.17 -6.27
C GLU A 31 3.09 -10.41 -5.23
N VAL A 32 3.21 -10.96 -4.02
CA VAL A 32 4.07 -10.41 -2.98
C VAL A 32 5.50 -10.92 -3.17
N VAL A 33 6.46 -10.00 -3.22
CA VAL A 33 7.90 -10.32 -3.30
C VAL A 33 8.64 -10.04 -2.00
N GLU A 34 8.07 -9.22 -1.11
CA GLU A 34 8.64 -8.94 0.20
C GLU A 34 7.56 -8.76 1.27
N ILE A 35 7.81 -9.30 2.47
CA ILE A 35 7.02 -9.06 3.68
C ILE A 35 7.94 -8.55 4.79
N ASN A 36 7.64 -7.38 5.35
CA ASN A 36 8.36 -6.77 6.46
C ASN A 36 9.89 -6.71 6.28
N GLY A 37 10.36 -6.37 5.08
CA GLY A 37 11.80 -6.28 4.80
C GLY A 37 12.44 -7.60 4.34
N LYS A 38 11.69 -8.71 4.31
CA LYS A 38 12.22 -10.03 3.96
C LYS A 38 11.65 -10.50 2.62
N ALA A 39 12.55 -10.83 1.69
CA ALA A 39 12.15 -11.45 0.43
C ALA A 39 11.39 -12.74 0.71
N VAL A 40 10.32 -12.97 -0.05
CA VAL A 40 9.52 -14.19 0.03
C VAL A 40 9.60 -14.94 -1.30
N PRO A 41 9.51 -16.29 -1.30
CA PRO A 41 9.47 -17.07 -2.53
C PRO A 41 8.35 -16.60 -3.46
N HIS A 42 8.58 -16.66 -4.78
CA HIS A 42 7.49 -16.59 -5.76
C HIS A 42 6.40 -17.61 -5.36
N ASN A 43 5.16 -17.14 -5.15
CA ASN A 43 4.00 -17.86 -4.58
C ASN A 43 3.85 -17.93 -3.04
N ALA A 44 4.64 -17.19 -2.25
CA ALA A 44 4.53 -17.20 -0.79
C ALA A 44 3.27 -16.49 -0.23
N GLY A 45 2.44 -15.93 -1.11
CA GLY A 45 1.15 -15.36 -0.77
C GLY A 45 0.59 -14.59 -1.95
N LYS A 46 -0.65 -14.88 -2.33
CA LYS A 46 -1.51 -13.90 -2.98
C LYS A 46 -2.03 -13.03 -1.84
N ILE A 47 -1.85 -11.71 -1.89
CA ILE A 47 -2.75 -10.88 -1.08
C ILE A 47 -4.12 -11.05 -1.75
N HIS A 48 -5.00 -11.81 -1.10
CA HIS A 48 -6.42 -11.74 -1.38
C HIS A 48 -6.84 -10.35 -0.95
N LEU A 49 -6.94 -9.48 -1.94
CA LEU A 49 -7.36 -8.10 -1.81
C LEU A 49 -8.90 -8.02 -1.57
N GLU A 50 -9.51 -9.08 -1.06
CA GLU A 50 -10.94 -9.16 -0.75
C GLU A 50 -11.32 -8.44 0.55
N SER A 51 -10.34 -8.05 1.38
CA SER A 51 -10.58 -7.39 2.68
C SER A 51 -10.37 -5.88 2.63
N PHE A 52 -11.34 -5.16 3.20
CA PHE A 52 -11.49 -3.70 3.14
C PHE A 52 -10.49 -2.94 4.04
N PRO A 53 -10.07 -1.72 3.65
CA PRO A 53 -10.27 -1.11 2.34
C PRO A 53 -9.14 -1.49 1.38
N ASN A 54 -9.51 -2.26 0.37
CA ASN A 54 -8.64 -2.60 -0.72
C ASN A 54 -8.84 -1.60 -1.88
N PRO A 55 -7.80 -0.87 -2.32
CA PRO A 55 -7.84 -0.19 -3.59
C PRO A 55 -7.75 -1.29 -4.65
N SER A 56 -8.79 -1.47 -5.47
CA SER A 56 -8.82 -2.54 -6.47
C SER A 56 -7.46 -2.66 -7.17
N ALA A 57 -6.98 -3.88 -7.41
CA ALA A 57 -5.62 -4.06 -7.90
C ALA A 57 -5.38 -3.38 -9.26
N PHE A 58 -6.46 -3.10 -10.01
CA PHE A 58 -6.46 -2.21 -11.17
C PHE A 58 -6.07 -0.76 -10.82
N LYS A 59 -6.72 -0.14 -9.82
CA LYS A 59 -6.35 1.20 -9.34
C LYS A 59 -4.89 1.23 -8.85
N MET A 60 -4.46 0.13 -8.24
CA MET A 60 -3.08 -0.01 -7.82
C MET A 60 -2.09 -0.01 -8.98
N LEU A 61 -2.38 -0.77 -10.02
CA LEU A 61 -1.57 -0.84 -11.23
C LEU A 61 -1.46 0.52 -11.94
N GLU A 62 -2.59 1.23 -12.10
CA GLU A 62 -2.62 2.55 -12.73
C GLU A 62 -1.77 3.55 -11.95
N SER A 63 -1.95 3.58 -10.62
CA SER A 63 -1.17 4.46 -9.74
C SER A 63 0.32 4.13 -9.77
N HIS A 64 0.69 2.84 -9.84
CA HIS A 64 2.09 2.40 -9.86
C HIS A 64 2.86 2.94 -11.07
N GLU A 65 2.28 2.88 -12.27
CA GLU A 65 2.94 3.35 -13.50
C GLU A 65 3.26 4.84 -13.46
N MET A 66 2.36 5.65 -12.91
CA MET A 66 2.59 7.07 -12.70
C MET A 66 3.67 7.30 -11.62
N LEU A 67 3.54 6.65 -10.46
CA LEU A 67 4.31 6.94 -9.26
C LEU A 67 5.74 6.40 -9.30
N LYS A 68 6.02 5.32 -10.04
CA LYS A 68 7.37 4.71 -10.11
C LYS A 68 8.44 5.70 -10.62
N SER A 69 8.05 6.64 -11.49
CA SER A 69 8.94 7.66 -12.07
C SER A 69 9.38 8.75 -11.09
N VAL A 70 8.71 8.85 -9.93
CA VAL A 70 8.97 9.87 -8.91
C VAL A 70 9.42 9.23 -7.60
N MET A 71 8.75 8.17 -7.17
CA MET A 71 9.02 7.50 -5.88
C MET A 71 10.06 6.39 -5.98
N GLY A 72 10.40 5.97 -7.21
CA GLY A 72 11.13 4.74 -7.50
C GLY A 72 10.24 3.50 -7.37
N THR A 73 10.59 2.43 -8.09
CA THR A 73 9.80 1.19 -8.19
C THR A 73 9.42 0.65 -6.81
N ARG A 74 10.39 0.44 -5.92
CA ARG A 74 10.15 -0.19 -4.63
C ARG A 74 9.10 0.51 -3.79
N LEU A 75 9.16 1.84 -3.68
CA LEU A 75 8.22 2.59 -2.84
C LEU A 75 6.84 2.72 -3.51
N ALA A 76 6.81 2.89 -4.83
CA ALA A 76 5.57 2.83 -5.62
C ALA A 76 4.89 1.46 -5.50
N SER A 77 5.67 0.41 -5.25
CA SER A 77 5.16 -0.95 -5.04
C SER A 77 4.89 -1.34 -3.59
N THR A 78 4.99 -0.39 -2.64
CA THR A 78 4.85 -0.70 -1.21
C THR A 78 3.43 -0.46 -0.71
N ILE A 79 2.84 -1.50 -0.12
CA ILE A 79 1.57 -1.45 0.63
C ILE A 79 1.88 -1.56 2.12
N VAL A 80 1.24 -0.73 2.95
CA VAL A 80 1.37 -0.82 4.41
C VAL A 80 -0.01 -1.01 5.04
N GLU A 81 -0.20 -2.13 5.75
CA GLU A 81 -1.38 -2.40 6.56
C GLU A 81 -1.07 -2.04 8.01
N TYR A 82 -1.86 -1.14 8.59
CA TYR A 82 -1.78 -0.76 10.00
C TYR A 82 -2.82 -1.52 10.80
N LEU A 83 -2.37 -2.12 11.89
CA LEU A 83 -3.20 -3.01 12.69
C LEU A 83 -3.65 -2.35 13.99
N ASP A 84 -4.84 -2.76 14.43
CA ASP A 84 -5.40 -2.45 15.73
C ASP A 84 -4.45 -2.83 16.87
N LYS A 85 -4.34 -1.95 17.88
CA LYS A 85 -3.48 -2.14 19.04
C LYS A 85 -3.96 -3.24 19.99
N GLU A 86 -5.21 -3.66 19.89
CA GLU A 86 -5.85 -4.68 20.71
C GLU A 86 -6.19 -5.91 19.86
N THR A 87 -6.95 -5.75 18.78
CA THR A 87 -7.52 -6.88 18.01
C THR A 87 -6.60 -7.45 16.93
N TYR A 88 -5.55 -6.72 16.55
CA TYR A 88 -4.67 -7.03 15.40
C TYR A 88 -5.37 -7.03 14.04
N GLU A 89 -6.62 -6.58 13.96
CA GLU A 89 -7.33 -6.40 12.70
C GLU A 89 -6.77 -5.21 11.93
N ILE A 90 -6.93 -5.22 10.60
CA ILE A 90 -6.50 -4.12 9.75
C ILE A 90 -7.46 -2.94 9.95
N VAL A 91 -6.93 -1.78 10.33
CA VAL A 91 -7.73 -0.56 10.54
C VAL A 91 -7.43 0.52 9.51
N ALA A 92 -6.26 0.47 8.88
CA ALA A 92 -5.90 1.36 7.78
C ALA A 92 -4.89 0.72 6.82
N ILE A 93 -4.97 1.12 5.56
CA ILE A 93 -4.07 0.72 4.47
C ILE A 93 -3.51 1.97 3.82
N LEU A 94 -2.19 2.00 3.61
CA LEU A 94 -1.49 3.05 2.87
C LEU A 94 -0.91 2.48 1.59
N PHE A 95 -1.39 2.97 0.44
CA PHE A 95 -0.99 2.52 -0.88
C PHE A 95 -1.04 3.63 -1.94
N PRO A 96 0.03 3.76 -2.74
CA PRO A 96 1.32 4.18 -2.25
C PRO A 96 1.28 5.63 -1.76
N THR A 97 0.22 6.39 -2.05
CA THR A 97 -0.01 7.77 -1.59
C THR A 97 -1.41 7.95 -1.04
N GLU A 98 -2.31 6.99 -1.26
CA GLU A 98 -3.66 6.98 -0.75
C GLU A 98 -3.72 6.29 0.61
N MET A 99 -4.47 6.89 1.52
CA MET A 99 -4.84 6.27 2.78
C MET A 99 -6.28 5.81 2.67
N MET A 100 -6.54 4.58 3.08
CA MET A 100 -7.88 4.10 3.29
C MET A 100 -7.99 3.56 4.71
N TYR A 101 -9.17 3.63 5.31
CA TYR A 101 -9.41 3.19 6.68
C TYR A 101 -10.76 2.51 6.79
N SER A 102 -10.87 1.59 7.76
CA SER A 102 -12.09 0.82 7.98
C SER A 102 -13.27 1.75 8.29
N SER A 103 -14.41 1.50 7.64
CA SER A 103 -15.66 2.22 7.91
C SER A 103 -16.20 1.92 9.31
N GLU A 104 -15.87 0.76 9.88
CA GLU A 104 -16.20 0.37 11.26
C GLU A 104 -15.37 1.16 12.29
N HIS A 105 -14.26 1.75 11.85
CA HIS A 105 -13.34 2.51 12.69
C HIS A 105 -13.00 3.87 12.06
N PRO A 106 -13.96 4.82 11.99
CA PRO A 106 -13.73 6.13 11.38
C PRO A 106 -12.60 6.91 12.07
N ASN A 107 -12.41 6.71 13.37
CA ASN A 107 -11.28 7.24 14.14
C ASN A 107 -10.14 6.22 14.27
N PHE A 108 -9.73 5.59 13.16
CA PHE A 108 -8.73 4.52 13.14
C PHE A 108 -7.43 4.87 13.88
N MET A 109 -7.08 6.16 13.94
CA MET A 109 -5.92 6.64 14.67
C MET A 109 -5.95 6.22 16.15
N ASP A 110 -7.10 6.22 16.82
CA ASP A 110 -7.19 5.86 18.26
C ASP A 110 -6.98 4.36 18.52
N ARG A 111 -7.19 3.57 17.48
CA ARG A 111 -6.94 2.13 17.44
C ARG A 111 -5.45 1.81 17.29
N LEU A 112 -4.61 2.76 16.86
CA LEU A 112 -3.17 2.54 16.70
C LEU A 112 -2.40 2.76 18.00
N ASN A 113 -1.34 1.96 18.20
CA ASN A 113 -0.40 2.20 19.30
C ASN A 113 0.55 3.38 18.98
N HIS A 114 1.24 3.90 20.00
CA HIS A 114 2.12 5.08 19.85
C HIS A 114 3.22 4.89 18.79
N ALA A 115 3.84 3.70 18.73
CA ALA A 115 4.90 3.42 17.75
C ALA A 115 4.36 3.36 16.31
N THR A 116 3.18 2.77 16.12
CA THR A 116 2.48 2.70 14.83
C THR A 116 2.02 4.08 14.37
N LYS A 117 1.47 4.92 15.26
CA LYS A 117 1.12 6.32 14.96
C LYS A 117 2.32 7.11 14.42
N ARG A 118 3.48 6.97 15.07
CA ARG A 118 4.72 7.65 14.65
C ARG A 118 5.19 7.16 13.27
N ASP A 119 5.12 5.85 13.02
CA ASP A 119 5.48 5.28 11.72
C ASP A 119 4.55 5.79 10.61
N LEU A 120 3.25 5.76 10.85
CA LEU A 120 2.23 6.25 9.91
C LEU A 120 2.49 7.70 9.50
N ARG A 121 2.67 8.60 10.47
CA ARG A 121 2.99 10.02 10.19
C ARG A 121 4.26 10.18 9.36
N TYR A 122 5.29 9.39 9.66
CA TYR A 122 6.53 9.40 8.89
C TYR A 122 6.31 8.91 7.46
N GLN A 123 5.55 7.84 7.26
CA GLN A 123 5.24 7.29 5.94
C GLN A 123 4.42 8.25 5.09
N ILE A 124 3.43 8.94 5.67
CA ILE A 124 2.64 9.99 5.01
C ILE A 124 3.55 11.14 4.58
N LYS A 125 4.32 11.70 5.53
CA LYS A 125 5.23 12.82 5.24
C LYS A 125 6.21 12.52 4.11
N ARG A 126 6.74 11.28 4.06
CA ARG A 126 7.61 10.86 2.96
C ARG A 126 6.89 10.88 1.61
N ARG A 127 5.63 10.45 1.56
CA ARG A 127 4.81 10.38 0.34
C ARG A 127 4.40 11.77 -0.15
N GLU A 128 4.08 12.69 0.75
CA GLU A 128 3.80 14.09 0.43
C GLU A 128 4.97 14.81 -0.27
N ILE A 129 6.22 14.43 0.06
CA ILE A 129 7.40 14.97 -0.65
C ILE A 129 7.38 14.55 -2.11
N PHE A 130 7.05 13.29 -2.41
CA PHE A 130 7.00 12.80 -3.77
C PHE A 130 5.80 13.34 -4.56
N LEU A 131 4.64 13.52 -3.91
CA LEU A 131 3.48 14.14 -4.55
C LEU A 131 3.79 15.57 -5.02
N ARG A 132 4.45 16.38 -4.18
CA ARG A 132 4.91 17.72 -4.57
C ARG A 132 5.87 17.70 -5.77
N GLN A 133 6.79 16.73 -5.81
CA GLN A 133 7.69 16.56 -6.97
C GLN A 133 6.93 16.16 -8.24
N LEU A 134 5.84 15.39 -8.12
CA LEU A 134 4.99 15.02 -9.25
C LEU A 134 4.24 16.26 -9.79
N GLU A 135 3.66 17.07 -8.91
CA GLU A 135 2.99 18.33 -9.26
C GLU A 135 3.95 19.29 -9.99
N GLU A 136 5.16 19.49 -9.46
CA GLU A 136 6.19 20.32 -10.08
C GLU A 136 6.59 19.84 -11.49
N LYS A 137 6.61 18.52 -11.73
CA LYS A 137 6.90 17.96 -13.06
C LYS A 137 5.74 18.17 -14.04
N GLN A 138 4.49 18.12 -13.55
CA GLN A 138 3.30 18.34 -14.39
C GLN A 138 3.16 19.80 -14.81
N HIS A 139 3.52 20.75 -13.94
CA HIS A 139 3.50 22.19 -14.26
C HIS A 139 4.68 22.70 -15.11
N LYS A 140 5.70 21.86 -15.35
CA LYS A 140 6.86 22.18 -16.21
C LYS A 140 6.72 21.61 -17.64
N LYS A 141 5.63 20.93 -17.95
CA LYS A 141 5.26 20.49 -19.31
C LYS A 141 4.21 21.42 -19.88
#